data_AF-A0A1B1K567-F1
#
_entry.id   AF-A0A1B1K567-F1
#
_cell.length_a   1.000
_cell.length_b   1.000
_cell.length_c   1.000
_cell.angle_alpha   90.00
_cell.angle_beta   90.00
_cell.angle_gamma   90.00
#
_symmetry.space_group_name_H-M   'P 1'
#
loop_
_entity.id
_entity.type
_entity.pdbx_description
1 polymer ?
#
loop_
_entity_poly.entity_id
_entity_poly.type
_entity_poly.pdbx_seq_one_letter_code
_entity_poly.pdbx_strand_id
1 'polypeptide(L)'
;MGATTPHELMRCAEVTFIRDCAEMASRSSLTRTESRWGLYHERADFPEQRDDEWGYHLNLRRGENGDMEFLKRPVEPYFVPVPGLDSLPPVDRTVVPVAQPPLVGGRAPVEERSRIAAPVRQEPSSPAIVAVLGLDAPSVAELAPYLGDADPQVRVTALSVLTEGTPDGFGAALLDALGDGAVTVRRAAADGLRELVEVLPSADGLADHLGSGDAVVRAAVVDVLRALHAGSAEQFLTALSDDDHHVRIEAVRALVSLDRWESVAAGAHDENREVRITVAHGLATIALGGVDTVRSLAGDRDPLVRAAALTAFATLGCTGDDVTLAAAALRESAWQIRQGAARALAGADPEVAVAALADALTDAHLDVRKAAVLALGRWPGDRAAVGALTTALEDTDADVRAYARQALAAADHVPVP
;
A
#
# COMPACT_ATOMS: atom_id res chain seq x y z
N MET A 1 19.05 -1.46 -28.54
CA MET A 1 18.35 -0.23 -28.14
C MET A 1 18.99 0.90 -28.91
N GLY A 2 18.19 1.76 -29.54
CA GLY A 2 18.68 2.94 -30.27
C GLY A 2 18.33 4.20 -29.49
N ALA A 3 19.20 5.21 -29.55
CA ALA A 3 18.96 6.52 -28.95
C ALA A 3 19.29 7.61 -29.97
N THR A 4 18.49 8.67 -29.98
CA THR A 4 18.66 9.85 -30.85
C THR A 4 18.93 11.13 -30.05
N THR A 5 18.73 11.09 -28.72
CA THR A 5 19.04 12.19 -27.80
C THR A 5 19.86 11.72 -26.59
N PRO A 6 20.55 12.63 -25.86
CA PRO A 6 21.28 12.28 -24.64
C PRO A 6 20.39 11.67 -23.54
N HIS A 7 19.15 12.16 -23.41
CA HIS A 7 18.18 11.62 -22.45
C HIS A 7 17.75 10.19 -22.81
N GLU A 8 17.53 9.90 -24.09
CA GLU A 8 17.27 8.53 -24.57
C GLU A 8 18.48 7.61 -24.37
N LEU A 9 19.69 8.11 -24.57
CA LEU A 9 20.91 7.34 -24.33
C LEU A 9 21.05 6.98 -22.84
N MET A 10 20.77 7.94 -21.95
CA MET A 10 20.73 7.70 -20.51
C MET A 10 19.69 6.64 -20.14
N ARG A 11 18.46 6.74 -20.67
CA ARG A 11 17.41 5.72 -20.45
C ARG A 11 17.81 4.36 -21.01
N CYS A 12 18.45 4.30 -22.18
CA CYS A 12 18.95 3.04 -22.74
C CYS A 12 20.04 2.41 -21.86
N ALA A 13 20.93 3.23 -21.29
CA ALA A 13 21.95 2.77 -20.34
C ALA A 13 21.30 2.26 -19.04
N GLU A 14 20.31 2.97 -18.51
CA GLU A 14 19.54 2.58 -17.33
C GLU A 14 18.79 1.26 -17.55
N VAL A 15 18.08 1.11 -18.67
CA VAL A 15 17.39 -0.15 -19.00
C VAL A 15 18.38 -1.31 -19.15
N THR A 16 19.56 -1.05 -19.73
CA THR A 16 20.63 -2.07 -19.80
C THR A 16 21.07 -2.49 -18.41
N PHE A 17 21.30 -1.51 -17.52
CA PHE A 17 21.68 -1.77 -16.13
C PHE A 17 20.60 -2.55 -15.38
N ILE A 18 19.33 -2.16 -15.50
CA ILE A 18 18.19 -2.87 -14.88
C ILE A 18 18.13 -4.32 -15.36
N ARG A 19 18.26 -4.55 -16.67
CA ARG A 19 18.25 -5.90 -17.25
C ARG A 19 19.40 -6.74 -16.71
N ASP A 20 20.60 -6.16 -16.66
CA ASP A 20 21.78 -6.87 -16.17
C ASP A 20 21.65 -7.19 -14.67
N CYS A 21 21.13 -6.26 -13.87
CA CYS A 21 20.82 -6.48 -12.45
C CYS A 21 19.76 -7.58 -12.26
N ALA A 22 18.68 -7.57 -13.04
CA ALA A 22 17.63 -8.58 -12.97
C ALA A 22 18.16 -9.98 -13.33
N GLU A 23 18.98 -10.07 -14.39
CA GLU A 23 19.65 -11.32 -14.77
C GLU A 23 20.60 -11.81 -13.69
N MET A 24 21.44 -10.92 -13.16
CA MET A 24 22.41 -11.23 -12.10
C MET A 24 21.70 -11.74 -10.84
N ALA A 25 20.63 -11.06 -10.40
CA ALA A 25 19.82 -11.48 -9.27
C ALA A 25 19.20 -12.87 -9.50
N SER A 26 18.59 -13.09 -10.68
CA SER A 26 17.95 -14.36 -11.02
C SER A 26 18.95 -15.53 -11.03
N ARG A 27 20.12 -15.34 -11.65
CA ARG A 27 21.17 -16.36 -11.70
C ARG A 27 21.80 -16.60 -10.32
N SER A 28 21.92 -15.57 -9.49
CA SER A 28 22.32 -15.71 -8.08
C SER A 28 21.32 -16.57 -7.31
N SER A 29 20.02 -16.27 -7.38
CA SER A 29 18.97 -17.07 -6.75
C SER A 29 18.96 -18.53 -7.24
N LEU A 30 19.20 -18.76 -8.54
CA LEU A 30 19.30 -20.11 -9.10
C LEU A 30 20.58 -20.85 -8.65
N THR A 31 21.66 -20.13 -8.36
CA THR A 31 22.92 -20.75 -7.90
C THR A 31 22.89 -21.05 -6.40
N ARG A 32 22.05 -20.35 -5.63
CA ARG A 32 21.85 -20.62 -4.20
C ARG A 32 20.93 -21.83 -4.02
N THR A 33 21.39 -22.79 -3.23
CA THR A 33 20.68 -24.03 -2.88
C THR A 33 20.19 -24.05 -1.43
N GLU A 34 20.34 -22.93 -0.71
CA GLU A 34 19.98 -22.77 0.70
C GLU A 34 18.68 -21.94 0.83
N SER A 35 17.71 -22.46 1.59
CA SER A 35 16.32 -21.97 1.62
C SER A 35 15.91 -21.20 2.89
N ARG A 36 16.84 -20.92 3.83
CA ARG A 36 16.55 -20.21 5.11
C ARG A 36 16.13 -18.74 5.06
N TRP A 37 16.13 -18.07 3.89
CA TRP A 37 15.70 -16.66 3.77
C TRP A 37 14.32 -16.57 3.15
N GLY A 38 13.35 -16.04 3.92
CA GLY A 38 11.91 -16.08 3.62
C GLY A 38 11.50 -15.65 2.21
N LEU A 39 10.37 -16.23 1.75
CA LEU A 39 9.57 -16.07 0.51
C LEU A 39 10.28 -15.79 -0.83
N TYR A 40 11.25 -14.88 -0.90
CA TYR A 40 11.88 -14.41 -2.14
C TYR A 40 13.05 -15.27 -2.64
N HIS A 41 13.59 -16.16 -1.80
CA HIS A 41 14.76 -17.00 -2.14
C HIS A 41 14.55 -18.49 -1.87
N GLU A 42 13.31 -18.91 -1.61
CA GLU A 42 12.97 -20.31 -1.38
C GLU A 42 13.08 -21.12 -2.68
N ARG A 43 13.79 -22.25 -2.64
CA ARG A 43 13.98 -23.15 -3.77
C ARG A 43 13.16 -24.41 -3.58
N ALA A 44 12.07 -24.56 -4.33
CA ALA A 44 11.19 -25.73 -4.23
C ALA A 44 11.88 -27.06 -4.59
N ASP A 45 12.94 -27.02 -5.40
CA ASP A 45 13.80 -28.15 -5.73
C ASP A 45 14.86 -28.46 -4.64
N PHE A 46 15.02 -27.57 -3.66
CA PHE A 46 15.85 -27.74 -2.46
C PHE A 46 15.06 -27.32 -1.19
N PRO A 47 14.00 -28.07 -0.81
CA PRO A 47 13.10 -27.68 0.27
C PRO A 47 13.68 -27.90 1.67
N GLU A 48 14.77 -28.67 1.79
CA GLU A 48 15.40 -29.00 3.07
C GLU A 48 16.47 -27.96 3.47
N GLN A 49 16.64 -27.78 4.78
CA GLN A 49 17.69 -26.93 5.35
C GLN A 49 19.06 -27.63 5.27
N ARG A 50 20.10 -26.92 4.81
CA ARG A 50 21.46 -27.45 4.63
C ARG A 50 22.50 -26.73 5.49
N ASP A 51 22.54 -27.09 6.77
CA ASP A 51 23.42 -26.46 7.78
C ASP A 51 24.91 -26.53 7.48
N ASP A 52 25.35 -27.56 6.76
CA ASP A 52 26.74 -27.81 6.37
C ASP A 52 27.21 -26.95 5.18
N GLU A 53 26.28 -26.51 4.31
CA GLU A 53 26.58 -25.64 3.16
C GLU A 53 26.35 -24.14 3.46
N TRP A 54 25.99 -23.82 4.69
CA TRP A 54 25.65 -22.48 5.17
C TRP A 54 26.88 -21.70 5.68
N GLY A 55 26.73 -20.39 5.86
CA GLY A 55 27.83 -19.53 6.33
C GLY A 55 28.73 -18.96 5.24
N TYR A 56 28.23 -18.84 4.00
CA TYR A 56 28.95 -18.20 2.89
C TYR A 56 28.07 -17.12 2.21
N HIS A 57 28.70 -16.02 1.79
CA HIS A 57 28.18 -15.10 0.79
C HIS A 57 28.40 -15.67 -0.62
N LEU A 58 27.35 -15.68 -1.44
CA LEU A 58 27.50 -15.92 -2.87
C LEU A 58 27.80 -14.59 -3.56
N ASN A 59 29.06 -14.38 -3.92
CA ASN A 59 29.49 -13.22 -4.69
C ASN A 59 29.37 -13.52 -6.18
N LEU A 60 28.86 -12.54 -6.93
CA LEU A 60 28.67 -12.64 -8.37
C LEU A 60 29.37 -11.47 -9.06
N ARG A 61 30.00 -11.74 -10.19
CA ARG A 61 30.43 -10.70 -11.14
C ARG A 61 30.15 -11.12 -12.58
N ARG A 62 29.92 -10.14 -13.44
CA ARG A 62 29.88 -10.33 -14.89
C ARG A 62 31.29 -10.12 -15.46
N GLY A 63 31.80 -11.13 -16.17
CA GLY A 63 33.09 -11.05 -16.88
C GLY A 63 32.99 -10.22 -18.17
N GLU A 64 34.14 -9.91 -18.76
CA GLU A 64 34.22 -9.09 -19.99
C GLU A 64 33.48 -9.69 -21.19
N ASN A 65 33.38 -11.03 -21.23
CA ASN A 65 32.66 -11.76 -22.27
C ASN A 65 31.15 -11.88 -21.99
N GLY A 66 30.65 -11.27 -20.90
CA GLY A 66 29.25 -11.34 -20.48
C GLY A 66 28.88 -12.56 -19.64
N ASP A 67 29.82 -13.49 -19.44
CA ASP A 67 29.66 -14.67 -18.59
C ASP A 67 29.55 -14.30 -17.11
N MET A 68 28.87 -15.14 -16.34
CA MET A 68 28.71 -14.94 -14.90
C MET A 68 29.68 -15.82 -14.12
N GLU A 69 30.39 -15.21 -13.18
CA GLU A 69 31.29 -15.89 -12.28
C GLU A 69 30.76 -15.81 -10.85
N PHE A 70 30.73 -16.95 -10.16
CA PHE A 70 30.25 -17.05 -8.79
C PHE A 70 31.34 -17.55 -7.84
N LEU A 71 31.40 -16.95 -6.66
CA LEU A 71 32.32 -17.32 -5.59
C LEU A 71 31.54 -17.51 -4.30
N LYS A 72 31.70 -18.65 -3.63
CA LYS A 72 31.32 -18.79 -2.22
C LYS A 72 32.45 -18.19 -1.38
N ARG A 73 32.16 -17.09 -0.68
CA ARG A 73 33.06 -16.45 0.28
C ARG A 73 32.52 -16.68 1.69
N PRO A 74 33.30 -17.22 2.64
CA PRO A 74 32.83 -17.40 4.01
C PRO A 74 32.34 -16.09 4.61
N VAL A 75 31.26 -16.15 5.39
CA VAL A 75 30.75 -15.02 6.18
C VAL A 75 31.85 -14.56 7.15
N GLU A 76 31.94 -13.26 7.39
CA GLU A 76 32.89 -12.72 8.36
C GLU A 76 32.36 -12.87 9.80
N PRO A 77 33.23 -12.92 10.82
CA PRO A 77 32.79 -12.91 12.21
C PRO A 77 31.86 -11.74 12.50
N TYR A 78 30.76 -12.01 13.21
CA TYR A 78 29.88 -10.96 13.70
C TYR A 78 30.61 -10.13 14.77
N PHE A 79 30.52 -8.80 14.65
CA PHE A 79 31.11 -7.89 15.64
C PHE A 79 30.39 -7.96 17.00
N VAL A 80 29.11 -8.33 16.99
CA VAL A 80 28.28 -8.56 18.18
C VAL A 80 27.85 -10.03 18.18
N PRO A 81 28.08 -10.78 19.26
CA PRO A 81 27.64 -12.18 19.34
C PRO A 81 26.12 -12.30 19.13
N VAL A 82 25.70 -13.23 18.27
CA VAL A 82 24.31 -13.55 18.02
C VAL A 82 24.04 -14.96 18.54
N PRO A 83 23.25 -15.13 19.62
CA PRO A 83 22.95 -16.45 20.17
C PRO A 83 22.39 -17.40 19.10
N GLY A 84 22.95 -18.61 19.00
CA GLY A 84 22.51 -19.61 18.03
C GLY A 84 23.20 -19.53 16.66
N LEU A 85 24.07 -18.54 16.44
CA LEU A 85 24.96 -18.47 15.26
C LEU A 85 26.44 -18.65 15.64
N ASP A 86 26.70 -19.31 16.77
CA ASP A 86 28.04 -19.53 17.31
C ASP A 86 28.95 -20.39 16.41
N SER A 87 28.34 -21.10 15.44
CA SER A 87 29.03 -21.87 14.40
C SER A 87 29.48 -21.04 13.20
N LEU A 88 29.18 -19.73 13.17
CA LEU A 88 29.67 -18.79 12.18
C LEU A 88 30.83 -17.94 12.73
N PRO A 89 31.89 -17.69 11.94
CA PRO A 89 32.04 -18.12 10.55
C PRO A 89 32.49 -19.60 10.44
N PRO A 90 32.33 -20.24 9.26
CA PRO A 90 32.86 -21.57 9.03
C PRO A 90 34.36 -21.66 9.32
N VAL A 91 34.80 -22.82 9.82
CA VAL A 91 36.23 -23.11 10.09
C VAL A 91 37.05 -23.03 8.79
N ASP A 92 36.49 -23.52 7.69
CA ASP A 92 37.08 -23.35 6.36
C ASP A 92 36.82 -21.92 5.86
N ARG A 93 37.92 -21.20 5.63
CA ARG A 93 37.92 -19.80 5.20
C ARG A 93 38.23 -19.64 3.71
N THR A 94 38.25 -20.73 2.96
CA THR A 94 38.59 -20.75 1.54
C THR A 94 37.49 -20.11 0.70
N VAL A 95 37.88 -19.25 -0.24
CA VAL A 95 36.96 -18.75 -1.28
C VAL A 95 36.93 -19.76 -2.41
N VAL A 96 35.74 -20.29 -2.71
CA VAL A 96 35.57 -21.39 -3.66
C VAL A 96 34.77 -20.91 -4.87
N PRO A 97 35.28 -21.09 -6.11
CA PRO A 97 34.50 -20.89 -7.32
C PRO A 97 33.33 -21.88 -7.39
N VAL A 98 32.16 -21.39 -7.76
CA VAL A 98 30.95 -22.22 -7.90
C VAL A 98 30.43 -22.08 -9.32
N ALA A 99 30.08 -23.21 -9.93
CA ALA A 99 29.41 -23.22 -11.22
C ALA A 99 27.92 -22.91 -11.05
N GLN A 100 27.37 -22.04 -11.89
CA GLN A 100 25.91 -21.92 -12.00
C GLN A 100 25.33 -23.23 -12.54
N PRO A 101 24.13 -23.64 -12.08
CA PRO A 101 23.43 -24.76 -12.71
C PRO A 101 23.07 -24.44 -14.17
N PRO A 102 22.81 -25.48 -15.00
CA PRO A 102 22.37 -25.26 -16.37
C PRO A 102 21.12 -24.39 -16.41
N LEU A 103 21.16 -23.34 -17.23
CA LEU A 103 19.98 -22.49 -17.45
C LEU A 103 18.96 -23.30 -18.26
N VAL A 104 17.86 -23.68 -17.62
CA VAL A 104 16.72 -24.29 -18.31
C VAL A 104 15.96 -23.15 -19.01
N GLY A 105 16.21 -22.98 -20.31
CA GLY A 105 15.62 -21.90 -21.10
C GLY A 105 14.94 -22.39 -22.37
N GLY A 106 13.70 -21.96 -22.57
CA GLY A 106 13.18 -21.64 -23.90
C GLY A 106 13.42 -20.16 -24.15
N ARG A 107 14.09 -19.79 -25.24
CA ARG A 107 14.13 -18.39 -25.66
C ARG A 107 12.68 -17.94 -25.88
N ALA A 108 12.30 -16.78 -25.36
CA ALA A 108 11.10 -16.12 -25.86
C ALA A 108 11.21 -16.07 -27.40
N PRO A 109 10.17 -16.45 -28.16
CA PRO A 109 10.24 -16.44 -29.61
C PRO A 109 10.69 -15.05 -30.06
N VAL A 110 11.68 -15.02 -30.95
CA VAL A 110 12.10 -13.77 -31.59
C VAL A 110 10.92 -13.32 -32.43
N GLU A 111 10.11 -12.39 -31.92
CA GLU A 111 9.08 -11.76 -32.74
C GLU A 111 9.78 -10.84 -33.74
N GLU A 112 9.52 -11.04 -35.03
CA GLU A 112 10.07 -10.23 -36.12
C GLU A 112 9.63 -8.75 -36.05
N ARG A 113 8.64 -8.42 -35.21
CA ARG A 113 8.07 -7.08 -35.10
C ARG A 113 8.30 -6.53 -33.69
N SER A 114 8.96 -5.38 -33.62
CA SER A 114 9.03 -4.59 -32.40
C SER A 114 7.60 -4.20 -31.96
N ARG A 115 7.22 -4.54 -30.73
CA ARG A 115 5.99 -4.04 -30.08
C ARG A 115 6.14 -2.60 -29.58
N ILE A 116 7.34 -2.02 -29.70
CA ILE A 116 7.58 -0.62 -29.36
C ILE A 116 6.95 0.22 -30.48
N ALA A 117 5.92 0.99 -30.12
CA ALA A 117 5.34 1.99 -31.01
C ALA A 117 6.46 2.88 -31.55
N ALA A 118 6.42 3.18 -32.86
CA ALA A 118 7.36 4.12 -33.44
C ALA A 118 7.36 5.41 -32.59
N PRO A 119 8.53 6.00 -32.27
CA PRO A 119 8.59 7.20 -31.47
C PRO A 119 7.69 8.25 -32.14
N VAL A 120 6.64 8.65 -31.43
CA VAL A 120 5.84 9.80 -31.83
C VAL A 120 6.84 10.96 -31.88
N ARG A 121 6.91 11.66 -33.02
CA ARG A 121 7.70 12.89 -33.11
C ARG A 121 7.27 13.78 -31.95
N GLN A 122 8.14 13.98 -30.96
CA GLN A 122 7.94 15.05 -29.99
C GLN A 122 8.01 16.34 -30.78
N GLU A 123 6.87 17.04 -30.87
CA GLU A 123 6.90 18.43 -31.28
C GLU A 123 7.88 19.18 -30.36
N PRO A 124 8.69 20.10 -30.89
CA PRO A 124 9.60 20.87 -30.07
C PRO A 124 8.80 21.54 -28.94
N SER A 125 9.30 21.45 -27.70
CA SER A 125 8.67 22.06 -26.52
C SER A 125 8.28 23.49 -26.85
N SER A 126 7.00 23.83 -26.67
CA SER A 126 6.48 25.18 -26.92
C SER A 126 7.45 26.20 -26.28
N PRO A 127 7.94 27.23 -27.02
CA PRO A 127 8.82 28.25 -26.46
C PRO A 127 8.26 28.90 -25.19
N ALA A 128 6.93 28.92 -25.05
CA ALA A 128 6.24 29.40 -23.85
C ALA A 128 6.49 28.50 -22.63
N ILE A 129 6.58 27.17 -22.77
CA ILE A 129 6.93 26.26 -21.67
C ILE A 129 8.33 26.58 -21.15
N VAL A 130 9.30 26.79 -22.05
CA VAL A 130 10.67 27.15 -21.66
C VAL A 130 10.69 28.52 -20.97
N ALA A 131 9.88 29.47 -21.44
CA ALA A 131 9.76 30.78 -20.81
C ALA A 131 9.19 30.70 -19.38
N VAL A 132 8.13 29.90 -19.16
CA VAL A 132 7.55 29.66 -17.82
C VAL A 132 8.59 29.06 -16.89
N LEU A 133 9.30 28.01 -17.32
CA LEU A 133 10.31 27.32 -16.50
C LEU A 133 11.56 28.18 -16.24
N GLY A 134 11.75 29.26 -17.01
CA GLY A 134 12.84 30.21 -16.80
C GLY A 134 12.52 31.33 -15.81
N LEU A 135 11.28 31.42 -15.33
CA LEU A 135 10.88 32.40 -14.31
C LEU A 135 11.41 31.98 -12.94
N ASP A 136 11.96 32.94 -12.19
CA ASP A 136 12.46 32.72 -10.83
C ASP A 136 11.46 33.32 -9.82
N ALA A 137 10.82 32.45 -9.04
CA ALA A 137 9.78 32.80 -8.06
C ALA A 137 8.72 33.80 -8.57
N PRO A 138 8.05 33.53 -9.71
CA PRO A 138 7.14 34.49 -10.31
C PRO A 138 5.88 34.73 -9.47
N SER A 139 5.39 35.97 -9.50
CA SER A 139 4.07 36.32 -9.01
C SER A 139 2.96 35.74 -9.90
N VAL A 140 1.73 35.66 -9.38
CA VAL A 140 0.55 35.26 -10.18
C VAL A 140 0.35 36.18 -11.39
N ALA A 141 0.65 37.47 -11.25
CA ALA A 141 0.55 38.44 -12.35
C ALA A 141 1.55 38.14 -13.48
N GLU A 142 2.75 37.67 -13.16
CA GLU A 142 3.76 37.24 -14.13
C GLU A 142 3.40 35.90 -14.79
N LEU A 143 2.70 35.02 -14.06
CA LEU A 143 2.19 33.75 -14.59
C LEU A 143 0.90 33.90 -15.42
N ALA A 144 0.14 34.99 -15.23
CA ALA A 144 -1.17 35.19 -15.86
C ALA A 144 -1.21 34.98 -17.39
N PRO A 145 -0.22 35.43 -18.19
CA PRO A 145 -0.21 35.18 -19.63
C PRO A 145 -0.13 33.68 -19.97
N TYR A 146 0.54 32.89 -19.14
CA TYR A 146 0.75 31.46 -19.34
C TYR A 146 -0.39 30.62 -18.78
N LEU A 147 -1.01 31.08 -17.69
CA LEU A 147 -2.26 30.50 -17.16
C LEU A 147 -3.43 30.68 -18.12
N GLY A 148 -3.40 31.69 -18.99
CA GLY A 148 -4.39 31.93 -20.05
C GLY A 148 -3.95 31.49 -21.45
N ASP A 149 -2.84 30.77 -21.59
CA ASP A 149 -2.29 30.39 -22.91
C ASP A 149 -3.24 29.46 -23.67
N ALA A 150 -3.22 29.52 -25.01
CA ALA A 150 -4.03 28.64 -25.85
C ALA A 150 -3.64 27.16 -25.71
N ASP A 151 -2.35 26.88 -25.51
CA ASP A 151 -1.83 25.52 -25.33
C ASP A 151 -2.07 25.04 -23.88
N PRO A 152 -2.87 23.97 -23.68
CA PRO A 152 -3.11 23.43 -22.34
C PRO A 152 -1.83 22.94 -21.64
N GLN A 153 -0.77 22.57 -22.37
CA GLN A 153 0.50 22.18 -21.75
C GLN A 153 1.24 23.36 -21.14
N VAL A 154 1.13 24.56 -21.75
CA VAL A 154 1.67 25.80 -21.17
C VAL A 154 0.91 26.14 -19.89
N ARG A 155 -0.42 26.04 -19.91
CA ARG A 155 -1.26 26.27 -18.72
C ARG A 155 -0.93 25.29 -17.59
N VAL A 156 -0.80 24.00 -17.88
CA VAL A 156 -0.36 22.98 -16.89
C VAL A 156 1.03 23.30 -16.33
N THR A 157 1.98 23.69 -17.18
CA THR A 157 3.33 24.06 -16.72
C THR A 157 3.27 25.28 -15.80
N ALA A 158 2.47 26.29 -16.14
CA ALA A 158 2.28 27.47 -15.32
C ALA A 158 1.64 27.13 -13.97
N LEU A 159 0.68 26.19 -13.93
CA LEU A 159 0.12 25.68 -12.68
C LEU A 159 1.14 24.90 -11.84
N SER A 160 2.06 24.16 -12.46
CA SER A 160 3.17 23.50 -11.74
C SER A 160 4.05 24.52 -11.05
N VAL A 161 4.50 25.56 -11.77
CA VAL A 161 5.31 26.64 -11.20
C VAL A 161 4.56 27.41 -10.12
N LEU A 162 3.26 27.65 -10.33
CA LEU A 162 2.37 28.26 -9.33
C LEU A 162 2.29 27.41 -8.05
N THR A 163 2.15 26.09 -8.20
CA THR A 163 2.03 25.14 -7.07
C THR A 163 3.34 25.05 -6.29
N GLU A 164 4.47 24.98 -6.99
CA GLU A 164 5.81 24.93 -6.37
C GLU A 164 6.19 26.25 -5.68
N GLY A 165 5.83 27.39 -6.29
CA GLY A 165 6.21 28.72 -5.78
C GLY A 165 5.27 29.27 -4.70
N THR A 166 4.00 28.86 -4.70
CA THR A 166 2.95 29.37 -3.79
C THR A 166 2.90 30.90 -3.64
N PRO A 167 3.03 31.70 -4.72
CA PRO A 167 3.01 33.17 -4.62
C PRO A 167 1.65 33.68 -4.12
N ASP A 168 1.60 34.90 -3.58
CA ASP A 168 0.35 35.53 -3.16
C ASP A 168 -0.72 35.45 -4.27
N GLY A 169 -1.89 34.89 -3.93
CA GLY A 169 -2.99 34.66 -4.86
C GLY A 169 -2.99 33.30 -5.55
N PHE A 170 -2.05 32.39 -5.25
CA PHE A 170 -1.98 31.06 -5.88
C PHE A 170 -3.29 30.27 -5.75
N GLY A 171 -3.95 30.32 -4.59
CA GLY A 171 -5.20 29.60 -4.33
C GLY A 171 -6.33 30.02 -5.28
N ALA A 172 -6.48 31.33 -5.55
CA ALA A 172 -7.48 31.83 -6.48
C ALA A 172 -7.19 31.40 -7.92
N ALA A 173 -5.92 31.41 -8.33
CA ALA A 173 -5.51 30.95 -9.65
C ALA A 173 -5.73 29.43 -9.86
N LEU A 174 -5.49 28.61 -8.83
CA LEU A 174 -5.82 27.18 -8.85
C LEU A 174 -7.33 26.95 -8.92
N LEU A 175 -8.11 27.70 -8.14
CA LEU A 175 -9.57 27.62 -8.15
C LEU A 175 -10.16 27.95 -9.52
N ASP A 176 -9.72 29.07 -10.13
CA ASP A 176 -10.15 29.47 -11.48
C ASP A 176 -9.84 28.37 -12.52
N ALA A 177 -8.67 27.73 -12.41
CA ALA A 177 -8.24 26.67 -13.31
C ALA A 177 -9.05 25.36 -13.19
N LEU A 178 -9.85 25.16 -12.14
CA LEU A 178 -10.83 24.06 -12.08
C LEU A 178 -11.92 24.18 -13.14
N GLY A 179 -12.16 25.40 -13.65
CA GLY A 179 -13.11 25.68 -14.73
C GLY A 179 -12.52 25.56 -16.14
N ASP A 180 -11.25 25.19 -16.28
CA ASP A 180 -10.57 25.19 -17.59
C ASP A 180 -11.20 24.21 -18.59
N GLY A 181 -11.20 24.57 -19.87
CA GLY A 181 -11.76 23.72 -20.94
C GLY A 181 -11.00 22.40 -21.14
N ALA A 182 -9.71 22.35 -20.83
CA ALA A 182 -8.87 21.16 -20.97
C ALA A 182 -8.84 20.33 -19.69
N VAL A 183 -9.12 19.03 -19.82
CA VAL A 183 -9.09 18.05 -18.72
C VAL A 183 -7.74 18.05 -17.99
N THR A 184 -6.63 18.17 -18.73
CA THR A 184 -5.28 18.16 -18.14
C THR A 184 -5.03 19.35 -17.22
N VAL A 185 -5.57 20.53 -17.54
CA VAL A 185 -5.43 21.74 -16.73
C VAL A 185 -6.28 21.63 -15.47
N ARG A 186 -7.54 21.19 -15.59
CA ARG A 186 -8.41 20.93 -14.43
C ARG A 186 -7.81 19.92 -13.47
N ARG A 187 -7.18 18.85 -13.98
CA ARG A 187 -6.47 17.86 -13.15
C ARG A 187 -5.27 18.48 -12.43
N ALA A 188 -4.42 19.22 -13.15
CA ALA A 188 -3.27 19.90 -12.54
C ALA A 188 -3.72 20.88 -11.44
N ALA A 189 -4.80 21.61 -11.66
CA ALA A 189 -5.39 22.50 -10.66
C ALA A 189 -5.94 21.74 -9.44
N ALA A 190 -6.69 20.66 -9.67
CA ALA A 190 -7.21 19.80 -8.63
C ALA A 190 -6.11 19.15 -7.78
N ASP A 191 -5.03 18.68 -8.41
CA ASP A 191 -3.88 18.10 -7.73
C ASP A 191 -3.13 19.17 -6.93
N GLY A 192 -2.91 20.36 -7.50
CA GLY A 192 -2.29 21.49 -6.79
C GLY A 192 -3.10 21.94 -5.56
N LEU A 193 -4.45 21.97 -5.64
CA LEU A 193 -5.30 22.27 -4.48
C LEU A 193 -5.18 21.21 -3.37
N ARG A 194 -5.08 19.93 -3.72
CA ARG A 194 -4.87 18.86 -2.73
C ARG A 194 -3.49 18.91 -2.11
N GLU A 195 -2.47 19.16 -2.93
CA GLU A 195 -1.07 19.27 -2.49
C GLU A 195 -0.89 20.42 -1.49
N LEU A 196 -1.52 21.56 -1.78
CA LEU A 196 -1.38 22.79 -0.99
C LEU A 196 -2.48 22.99 0.05
N VAL A 197 -3.28 21.96 0.34
CA VAL A 197 -4.49 22.09 1.17
C VAL A 197 -4.20 22.70 2.56
N GLU A 198 -3.04 22.41 3.16
CA GLU A 198 -2.65 22.92 4.47
C GLU A 198 -2.29 24.41 4.47
N VAL A 199 -1.96 24.98 3.30
CA VAL A 199 -1.54 26.39 3.13
C VAL A 199 -2.52 27.21 2.32
N LEU A 200 -3.67 26.65 1.92
CA LEU A 200 -4.71 27.39 1.21
C LEU A 200 -5.23 28.56 2.05
N PRO A 201 -5.31 29.78 1.49
CA PRO A 201 -5.69 30.97 2.26
C PRO A 201 -7.19 31.03 2.62
N SER A 202 -8.05 30.38 1.81
CA SER A 202 -9.51 30.34 2.02
C SER A 202 -10.11 29.13 1.30
N ALA A 203 -11.30 28.71 1.76
CA ALA A 203 -12.14 27.72 1.10
C ALA A 203 -13.20 28.34 0.17
N ASP A 204 -13.23 29.67 0.06
CA ASP A 204 -14.23 30.41 -0.73
C ASP A 204 -14.25 29.96 -2.19
N GLY A 205 -15.45 29.78 -2.74
CA GLY A 205 -15.66 29.38 -4.14
C GLY A 205 -15.42 27.88 -4.44
N LEU A 206 -14.79 27.10 -3.56
CA LEU A 206 -14.63 25.65 -3.77
C LEU A 206 -15.98 24.95 -3.98
N ALA A 207 -16.96 25.29 -3.15
CA ALA A 207 -18.30 24.68 -3.22
C ALA A 207 -19.00 24.88 -4.57
N ASP A 208 -18.66 25.92 -5.32
CA ASP A 208 -19.24 26.18 -6.64
C ASP A 208 -18.83 25.12 -7.67
N HIS A 209 -17.71 24.42 -7.43
CA HIS A 209 -17.18 23.37 -8.29
C HIS A 209 -17.68 21.96 -7.92
N LEU A 210 -18.52 21.81 -6.89
CA LEU A 210 -19.17 20.53 -6.56
C LEU A 210 -20.05 20.00 -7.70
N GLY A 211 -20.55 20.89 -8.57
CA GLY A 211 -21.33 20.55 -9.76
C GLY A 211 -20.52 20.41 -11.05
N SER A 212 -19.18 20.37 -10.98
CA SER A 212 -18.33 20.29 -12.17
C SER A 212 -18.66 19.08 -13.06
N GLY A 213 -18.59 19.25 -14.38
CA GLY A 213 -18.74 18.14 -15.33
C GLY A 213 -17.59 17.12 -15.26
N ASP A 214 -16.50 17.44 -14.56
CA ASP A 214 -15.34 16.57 -14.38
C ASP A 214 -15.34 15.92 -12.99
N ALA A 215 -15.39 14.59 -12.95
CA ALA A 215 -15.40 13.84 -11.70
C ALA A 215 -14.12 14.04 -10.87
N VAL A 216 -12.97 14.29 -11.51
CA VAL A 216 -11.72 14.54 -10.78
C VAL A 216 -11.80 15.85 -10.01
N VAL A 217 -12.41 16.88 -10.61
CA VAL A 217 -12.65 18.17 -9.95
C VAL A 217 -13.62 18.00 -8.80
N ARG A 218 -14.77 17.33 -9.01
CA ARG A 218 -15.75 17.10 -7.94
C ARG A 218 -15.13 16.35 -6.75
N ALA A 219 -14.38 15.29 -7.01
CA ALA A 219 -13.68 14.54 -5.95
C ALA A 219 -12.64 15.39 -5.21
N ALA A 220 -11.88 16.23 -5.93
CA ALA A 220 -10.89 17.11 -5.32
C ALA A 220 -11.54 18.17 -4.43
N VAL A 221 -12.63 18.77 -4.90
CA VAL A 221 -13.39 19.77 -4.14
C VAL A 221 -13.97 19.16 -2.86
N VAL A 222 -14.55 17.96 -2.93
CA VAL A 222 -15.07 17.26 -1.73
C VAL A 222 -13.95 17.03 -0.72
N ASP A 223 -12.78 16.56 -1.17
CA ASP A 223 -11.63 16.27 -0.31
C ASP A 223 -11.03 17.56 0.31
N VAL A 224 -10.89 18.62 -0.47
CA VAL A 224 -10.37 19.91 0.02
C VAL A 224 -11.36 20.58 0.98
N LEU A 225 -12.66 20.56 0.69
CA LEU A 225 -13.70 21.05 1.61
C LEU A 225 -13.71 20.28 2.94
N ARG A 226 -13.49 18.96 2.89
CA ARG A 226 -13.32 18.11 4.08
C ARG A 226 -12.09 18.54 4.87
N ALA A 227 -10.92 18.62 4.24
CA ALA A 227 -9.66 18.94 4.89
C ALA A 227 -9.65 20.35 5.51
N LEU A 228 -10.28 21.32 4.85
CA LEU A 228 -10.44 22.69 5.35
C LEU A 228 -11.58 22.85 6.36
N HIS A 229 -12.32 21.78 6.69
CA HIS A 229 -13.50 21.82 7.55
C HIS A 229 -14.57 22.82 7.09
N ALA A 230 -14.71 23.00 5.76
CA ALA A 230 -15.57 24.01 5.14
C ALA A 230 -16.80 23.41 4.44
N GLY A 231 -16.88 22.09 4.25
CA GLY A 231 -18.02 21.43 3.63
C GLY A 231 -19.15 21.07 4.62
N SER A 232 -20.38 21.00 4.13
CA SER A 232 -21.57 20.62 4.89
C SER A 232 -21.93 19.14 4.71
N ALA A 233 -22.71 18.59 5.66
CA ALA A 233 -23.20 17.22 5.56
C ALA A 233 -24.10 17.00 4.33
N GLU A 234 -24.91 17.99 3.95
CA GLU A 234 -25.78 17.94 2.78
C GLU A 234 -24.97 17.90 1.47
N GLN A 235 -23.87 18.65 1.39
CA GLN A 235 -22.96 18.63 0.25
C GLN A 235 -22.32 17.25 0.10
N PHE A 236 -21.81 16.67 1.20
CA PHE A 236 -21.19 15.35 1.17
C PHE A 236 -22.22 14.23 0.91
N LEU A 237 -23.45 14.33 1.41
CA LEU A 237 -24.53 13.39 1.07
C LEU A 237 -24.91 13.46 -0.41
N THR A 238 -24.89 14.65 -1.00
CA THR A 238 -25.10 14.81 -2.45
C THR A 238 -23.98 14.14 -3.23
N ALA A 239 -22.73 14.35 -2.84
CA ALA A 239 -21.56 13.70 -3.45
C ALA A 239 -21.54 12.17 -3.27
N LEU A 240 -22.18 11.64 -2.22
CA LEU A 240 -22.35 10.19 -2.02
C LEU A 240 -23.27 9.56 -3.08
N SER A 241 -24.08 10.36 -3.76
CA SER A 241 -24.97 9.91 -4.85
C SER A 241 -24.38 10.19 -6.24
N ASP A 242 -23.11 10.55 -6.34
CA ASP A 242 -22.45 10.90 -7.60
C ASP A 242 -22.31 9.68 -8.54
N ASP A 243 -22.37 9.91 -9.85
CA ASP A 243 -22.21 8.87 -10.86
C ASP A 243 -20.80 8.21 -10.80
N ASP A 244 -19.78 8.96 -10.39
CA ASP A 244 -18.41 8.48 -10.29
C ASP A 244 -18.08 7.99 -8.86
N HIS A 245 -17.73 6.71 -8.75
CA HIS A 245 -17.38 6.09 -7.48
C HIS A 245 -16.21 6.74 -6.74
N HIS A 246 -15.27 7.40 -7.42
CA HIS A 246 -14.20 8.14 -6.73
C HIS A 246 -14.76 9.34 -5.96
N VAL A 247 -15.74 10.06 -6.52
CA VAL A 247 -16.43 11.14 -5.81
C VAL A 247 -17.18 10.58 -4.60
N ARG A 248 -17.85 9.44 -4.77
CA ARG A 248 -18.55 8.75 -3.67
C ARG A 248 -17.60 8.30 -2.55
N ILE A 249 -16.40 7.83 -2.88
CA ILE A 249 -15.37 7.48 -1.88
C ILE A 249 -14.96 8.72 -1.07
N GLU A 250 -14.68 9.85 -1.73
CA GLU A 250 -14.34 11.09 -1.02
C GLU A 250 -15.53 11.60 -0.19
N ALA A 251 -16.76 11.43 -0.67
CA ALA A 251 -17.96 11.74 0.09
C ALA A 251 -18.07 10.92 1.39
N VAL A 252 -17.79 9.61 1.34
CA VAL A 252 -17.76 8.77 2.55
C VAL A 252 -16.69 9.28 3.53
N ARG A 253 -15.47 9.56 3.06
CA ARG A 253 -14.39 10.10 3.90
C ARG A 253 -14.75 11.45 4.51
N ALA A 254 -15.46 12.30 3.77
CA ALA A 254 -15.93 13.59 4.24
C ALA A 254 -17.04 13.48 5.29
N LEU A 255 -17.95 12.51 5.14
CA LEU A 255 -18.95 12.21 6.18
C LEU A 255 -18.33 11.61 7.44
N VAL A 256 -17.25 10.84 7.29
CA VAL A 256 -16.47 10.32 8.43
C VAL A 256 -15.86 11.45 9.25
N SER A 257 -15.30 12.49 8.62
CA SER A 257 -14.73 13.63 9.37
C SER A 257 -15.79 14.49 10.09
N LEU A 258 -17.07 14.25 9.84
CA LEU A 258 -18.19 14.89 10.55
C LEU A 258 -18.82 13.98 11.62
N ASP A 259 -18.26 12.79 11.85
CA ASP A 259 -18.78 11.76 12.76
C ASP A 259 -20.23 11.34 12.48
N ARG A 260 -20.68 11.44 11.21
CA ARG A 260 -22.06 11.14 10.79
C ARG A 260 -22.22 9.69 10.33
N TRP A 261 -22.21 8.75 11.28
CA TRP A 261 -22.27 7.32 10.95
C TRP A 261 -23.56 6.93 10.20
N GLU A 262 -24.71 7.58 10.47
CA GLU A 262 -25.96 7.31 9.74
C GLU A 262 -25.85 7.69 8.26
N SER A 263 -25.15 8.80 7.98
CA SER A 263 -24.90 9.25 6.61
C SER A 263 -23.91 8.32 5.90
N VAL A 264 -22.85 7.88 6.59
CA VAL A 264 -21.89 6.91 6.05
C VAL A 264 -22.57 5.58 5.71
N ALA A 265 -23.50 5.13 6.55
CA ALA A 265 -24.23 3.88 6.34
C ALA A 265 -25.07 3.87 5.04
N ALA A 266 -25.42 5.04 4.48
CA ALA A 266 -26.15 5.12 3.21
C ALA A 266 -25.37 4.50 2.04
N GLY A 267 -24.03 4.51 2.08
CA GLY A 267 -23.17 3.91 1.05
C GLY A 267 -23.01 2.39 1.13
N ALA A 268 -23.63 1.72 2.11
CA ALA A 268 -23.42 0.29 2.34
C ALA A 268 -23.93 -0.62 1.22
N HIS A 269 -24.81 -0.11 0.36
CA HIS A 269 -25.36 -0.85 -0.78
C HIS A 269 -24.84 -0.34 -2.12
N ASP A 270 -23.74 0.43 -2.12
CA ASP A 270 -23.13 0.94 -3.35
C ASP A 270 -22.75 -0.19 -4.31
N GLU A 271 -22.91 0.03 -5.61
CA GLU A 271 -22.52 -0.96 -6.63
C GLU A 271 -21.01 -1.26 -6.60
N ASN A 272 -20.21 -0.25 -6.27
CA ASN A 272 -18.77 -0.32 -6.26
C ASN A 272 -18.27 -0.85 -4.90
N ARG A 273 -17.47 -1.93 -4.95
CA ARG A 273 -16.94 -2.56 -3.74
C ARG A 273 -16.05 -1.63 -2.92
N GLU A 274 -15.31 -0.70 -3.54
CA GLU A 274 -14.39 0.19 -2.83
C GLU A 274 -15.16 1.23 -2.01
N VAL A 275 -16.32 1.67 -2.48
CA VAL A 275 -17.23 2.51 -1.68
C VAL A 275 -17.71 1.72 -0.45
N ARG A 276 -18.17 0.49 -0.64
CA ARG A 276 -18.63 -0.37 0.48
C ARG A 276 -17.52 -0.69 1.49
N ILE A 277 -16.28 -0.92 1.04
CA ILE A 277 -15.11 -1.06 1.90
C ILE A 277 -14.85 0.23 2.68
N THR A 278 -14.90 1.38 2.00
CA THR A 278 -14.71 2.70 2.64
C THR A 278 -15.78 2.96 3.69
N VAL A 279 -17.02 2.52 3.46
CA VAL A 279 -18.10 2.58 4.46
C VAL A 279 -17.78 1.73 5.69
N ALA A 280 -17.38 0.46 5.52
CA ALA A 280 -17.02 -0.39 6.65
C ALA A 280 -15.88 0.22 7.51
N HIS A 281 -14.81 0.69 6.86
CA HIS A 281 -13.70 1.36 7.54
C HIS A 281 -14.13 2.69 8.17
N GLY A 282 -14.98 3.46 7.49
CA GLY A 282 -15.51 4.73 7.97
C GLY A 282 -16.33 4.57 9.25
N LEU A 283 -17.24 3.59 9.28
CA LEU A 283 -18.03 3.28 10.48
C LEU A 283 -17.12 2.86 11.65
N ALA A 284 -16.11 2.03 11.40
CA ALA A 284 -15.12 1.65 12.41
C ALA A 284 -14.29 2.85 12.91
N THR A 285 -13.99 3.81 12.03
CA THR A 285 -13.24 5.02 12.37
C THR A 285 -14.05 5.95 13.27
N ILE A 286 -15.35 6.13 12.97
CA ILE A 286 -16.25 6.95 13.78
C ILE A 286 -16.50 6.29 15.14
N ALA A 287 -16.72 4.97 15.17
CA ALA A 287 -16.94 4.19 16.39
C ALA A 287 -18.12 4.64 17.28
N LEU A 288 -19.10 5.37 16.73
CA LEU A 288 -20.31 5.82 17.44
C LEU A 288 -21.58 5.02 17.08
N GLY A 289 -21.54 4.18 16.04
CA GLY A 289 -22.70 3.42 15.55
C GLY A 289 -22.42 2.64 14.26
N GLY A 290 -23.47 2.09 13.64
CA GLY A 290 -23.38 1.41 12.35
C GLY A 290 -23.03 -0.08 12.39
N VAL A 291 -23.07 -0.73 13.57
CA VAL A 291 -22.78 -2.17 13.69
C VAL A 291 -23.73 -3.04 12.86
N ASP A 292 -25.01 -2.68 12.75
CA ASP A 292 -25.99 -3.40 11.91
C ASP A 292 -25.63 -3.31 10.42
N THR A 293 -25.12 -2.15 9.99
CA THR A 293 -24.62 -1.95 8.63
C THR A 293 -23.38 -2.80 8.38
N VAL A 294 -22.44 -2.83 9.32
CA VAL A 294 -21.24 -3.68 9.23
C VAL A 294 -21.63 -5.17 9.21
N ARG A 295 -22.63 -5.58 9.99
CA ARG A 295 -23.17 -6.95 9.94
C ARG A 295 -23.74 -7.31 8.57
N SER A 296 -24.46 -6.39 7.92
CA SER A 296 -24.89 -6.58 6.53
C SER A 296 -23.70 -6.75 5.58
N LEU A 297 -22.67 -5.89 5.69
CA LEU A 297 -21.46 -5.94 4.86
C LEU A 297 -20.61 -7.20 5.09
N ALA A 298 -20.68 -7.83 6.27
CA ALA A 298 -20.00 -9.10 6.54
C ALA A 298 -20.58 -10.27 5.69
N GLY A 299 -21.82 -10.11 5.22
CA GLY A 299 -22.50 -11.01 4.28
C GLY A 299 -22.40 -10.57 2.80
N ASP A 300 -21.57 -9.57 2.47
CA ASP A 300 -21.43 -9.07 1.09
C ASP A 300 -20.98 -10.18 0.11
N ARG A 301 -21.24 -9.99 -1.18
CA ARG A 301 -20.77 -10.91 -2.22
C ARG A 301 -19.26 -10.84 -2.45
N ASP A 302 -18.64 -9.71 -2.16
CA ASP A 302 -17.24 -9.44 -2.42
C ASP A 302 -16.38 -9.79 -1.19
N PRO A 303 -15.40 -10.70 -1.31
CA PRO A 303 -14.55 -11.11 -0.19
C PRO A 303 -13.83 -9.96 0.53
N LEU A 304 -13.47 -8.89 -0.18
CA LEU A 304 -12.75 -7.76 0.42
C LEU A 304 -13.69 -6.88 1.26
N VAL A 305 -14.95 -6.71 0.83
CA VAL A 305 -15.97 -6.01 1.61
C VAL A 305 -16.24 -6.77 2.92
N ARG A 306 -16.36 -8.09 2.85
CA ARG A 306 -16.57 -8.94 4.02
C ARG A 306 -15.39 -8.87 4.99
N ALA A 307 -14.16 -8.90 4.47
CA ALA A 307 -12.94 -8.76 5.28
C ALA A 307 -12.87 -7.39 5.98
N ALA A 308 -13.24 -6.31 5.28
CA ALA A 308 -13.32 -4.97 5.85
C ALA A 308 -14.38 -4.89 6.96
N ALA A 309 -15.56 -5.47 6.73
CA ALA A 309 -16.63 -5.53 7.72
C ALA A 309 -16.25 -6.34 8.96
N LEU A 310 -15.63 -7.51 8.78
CA LEU A 310 -15.11 -8.31 9.90
C LEU A 310 -14.08 -7.52 10.70
N THR A 311 -13.16 -6.83 10.02
CA THR A 311 -12.18 -5.96 10.70
C THR A 311 -12.87 -4.85 11.50
N ALA A 312 -13.94 -4.25 10.98
CA ALA A 312 -14.68 -3.18 11.64
C ALA A 312 -15.32 -3.60 12.98
N PHE A 313 -15.71 -4.87 13.13
CA PHE A 313 -16.23 -5.38 14.41
C PHE A 313 -15.24 -5.30 15.56
N ALA A 314 -13.92 -5.27 15.29
CA ALA A 314 -12.91 -5.13 16.34
C ALA A 314 -13.09 -3.81 17.13
N THR A 315 -13.55 -2.76 16.46
CA THR A 315 -13.80 -1.44 17.07
C THR A 315 -15.25 -1.25 17.48
N LEU A 316 -16.20 -1.69 16.64
CA LEU A 316 -17.64 -1.50 16.89
C LEU A 316 -18.23 -2.49 17.89
N GLY A 317 -17.50 -3.56 18.21
CA GLY A 317 -17.95 -4.66 19.06
C GLY A 317 -18.40 -5.87 18.24
N CYS A 318 -17.95 -7.04 18.66
CA CYS A 318 -18.33 -8.34 18.08
C CYS A 318 -19.11 -9.12 19.14
N THR A 319 -20.44 -9.20 19.02
CA THR A 319 -21.30 -9.81 20.05
C THR A 319 -22.35 -10.74 19.45
N GLY A 320 -22.81 -11.73 20.23
CA GLY A 320 -23.88 -12.64 19.82
C GLY A 320 -23.59 -13.34 18.48
N ASP A 321 -24.48 -13.16 17.51
CA ASP A 321 -24.37 -13.76 16.18
C ASP A 321 -23.12 -13.31 15.42
N ASP A 322 -22.56 -12.12 15.72
CA ASP A 322 -21.33 -11.62 15.07
C ASP A 322 -20.13 -12.49 15.44
N VAL A 323 -20.08 -13.01 16.67
CA VAL A 323 -19.02 -13.92 17.14
C VAL A 323 -19.09 -15.23 16.39
N THR A 324 -20.31 -15.76 16.20
CA THR A 324 -20.55 -16.99 15.44
C THR A 324 -20.15 -16.80 13.97
N LEU A 325 -20.52 -15.66 13.38
CA LEU A 325 -20.14 -15.30 12.02
C LEU A 325 -18.62 -15.18 11.88
N ALA A 326 -17.94 -14.49 12.78
CA ALA A 326 -16.48 -14.35 12.76
C ALA A 326 -15.77 -15.69 12.96
N ALA A 327 -16.22 -16.52 13.90
CA ALA A 327 -15.65 -17.85 14.12
C ALA A 327 -15.79 -18.75 12.88
N ALA A 328 -16.92 -18.69 12.17
CA ALA A 328 -17.08 -19.40 10.90
C ALA A 328 -16.16 -18.84 9.79
N ALA A 329 -16.00 -17.52 9.73
CA ALA A 329 -15.17 -16.83 8.75
C ALA A 329 -13.67 -17.15 8.86
N LEU A 330 -13.19 -17.64 10.01
CA LEU A 330 -11.83 -18.18 10.18
C LEU A 330 -11.54 -19.42 9.32
N ARG A 331 -12.54 -20.03 8.68
CA ARG A 331 -12.35 -21.22 7.82
C ARG A 331 -12.50 -20.93 6.33
N GLU A 332 -12.60 -19.66 5.97
CA GLU A 332 -12.83 -19.28 4.58
C GLU A 332 -11.58 -19.32 3.71
N SER A 333 -11.80 -19.49 2.41
CA SER A 333 -10.71 -19.65 1.43
C SER A 333 -9.84 -18.39 1.34
N ALA A 334 -10.45 -17.21 1.34
CA ALA A 334 -9.74 -15.93 1.29
C ALA A 334 -9.10 -15.61 2.64
N TRP A 335 -7.77 -15.50 2.67
CA TRP A 335 -7.03 -15.22 3.91
C TRP A 335 -7.35 -13.85 4.50
N GLN A 336 -7.74 -12.87 3.68
CA GLN A 336 -8.16 -11.54 4.15
C GLN A 336 -9.42 -11.63 5.02
N ILE A 337 -10.35 -12.52 4.68
CA ILE A 337 -11.56 -12.78 5.49
C ILE A 337 -11.15 -13.39 6.83
N ARG A 338 -10.29 -14.41 6.81
CA ARG A 338 -9.79 -15.05 8.04
C ARG A 338 -9.04 -14.06 8.93
N GLN A 339 -8.23 -13.18 8.34
CA GLN A 339 -7.55 -12.11 9.06
C GLN A 339 -8.55 -11.15 9.70
N GLY A 340 -9.55 -10.68 8.94
CA GLY A 340 -10.60 -9.82 9.46
C GLY A 340 -11.39 -10.49 10.59
N ALA A 341 -11.69 -11.79 10.45
CA ALA A 341 -12.37 -12.59 11.46
C ALA A 341 -11.56 -12.71 12.76
N ALA A 342 -10.25 -12.98 12.66
CA ALA A 342 -9.37 -13.01 13.82
C ALA A 342 -9.34 -11.66 14.55
N ARG A 343 -9.34 -10.54 13.80
CA ARG A 343 -9.44 -9.20 14.37
C ARG A 343 -10.80 -8.95 15.04
N ALA A 344 -11.90 -9.35 14.40
CA ALA A 344 -13.26 -9.21 14.94
C ALA A 344 -13.37 -9.84 16.34
N LEU A 345 -12.85 -11.06 16.47
CA LEU A 345 -12.91 -11.85 17.71
C LEU A 345 -12.12 -11.21 18.86
N ALA A 346 -11.20 -10.27 18.61
CA ALA A 346 -10.49 -9.53 19.66
C ALA A 346 -11.42 -8.69 20.56
N GLY A 347 -12.62 -8.36 20.07
CA GLY A 347 -13.68 -7.66 20.81
C GLY A 347 -14.76 -8.57 21.39
N ALA A 348 -14.65 -9.90 21.23
CA ALA A 348 -15.66 -10.87 21.68
C ALA A 348 -15.40 -11.39 23.11
N ASP A 349 -16.31 -12.22 23.61
CA ASP A 349 -16.12 -12.93 24.88
C ASP A 349 -14.97 -13.96 24.75
N PRO A 350 -13.97 -13.95 25.66
CA PRO A 350 -12.84 -14.87 25.60
C PRO A 350 -13.26 -16.34 25.66
N GLU A 351 -14.35 -16.69 26.35
CA GLU A 351 -14.81 -18.09 26.49
C GLU A 351 -15.10 -18.73 25.14
N VAL A 352 -15.51 -17.93 24.15
CA VAL A 352 -15.80 -18.38 22.78
C VAL A 352 -14.62 -18.09 21.85
N ALA A 353 -14.02 -16.91 21.97
CA ALA A 353 -13.03 -16.42 21.02
C ALA A 353 -11.67 -17.13 21.13
N VAL A 354 -11.22 -17.45 22.33
CA VAL A 354 -9.86 -17.96 22.57
C VAL A 354 -9.62 -19.29 21.84
N ALA A 355 -10.57 -20.21 21.88
CA ALA A 355 -10.44 -21.50 21.20
C ALA A 355 -10.33 -21.33 19.67
N ALA A 356 -11.19 -20.49 19.09
CA ALA A 356 -11.19 -20.21 17.66
C ALA A 356 -9.90 -19.50 17.20
N LEU A 357 -9.39 -18.57 18.02
CA LEU A 357 -8.15 -17.85 17.74
C LEU A 357 -6.91 -18.74 17.92
N ALA A 358 -6.93 -19.68 18.87
CA ALA A 358 -5.87 -20.66 19.04
C ALA A 358 -5.73 -21.56 17.79
N ASP A 359 -6.84 -21.99 17.21
CA ASP A 359 -6.82 -22.71 15.92
C ASP A 359 -6.20 -21.84 14.80
N ALA A 360 -6.53 -20.55 14.76
CA ALA A 360 -6.02 -19.61 13.77
C ALA A 360 -4.51 -19.33 13.87
N LEU A 361 -3.84 -19.70 14.99
CA LEU A 361 -2.38 -19.70 15.09
C LEU A 361 -1.70 -20.74 14.20
N THR A 362 -2.46 -21.70 13.65
CA THR A 362 -1.93 -22.71 12.72
C THR A 362 -2.20 -22.37 11.25
N ASP A 363 -2.74 -21.17 10.98
CA ASP A 363 -3.10 -20.77 9.62
C ASP A 363 -1.88 -20.71 8.69
N ALA A 364 -2.07 -21.15 7.44
CA ALA A 364 -1.02 -21.11 6.43
C ALA A 364 -0.52 -19.68 6.15
N HIS A 365 -1.40 -18.67 6.29
CA HIS A 365 -1.09 -17.29 6.00
C HIS A 365 -0.61 -16.54 7.25
N LEU A 366 0.58 -15.94 7.17
CA LEU A 366 1.23 -15.26 8.30
C LEU A 366 0.37 -14.14 8.90
N ASP A 367 -0.33 -13.36 8.06
CA ASP A 367 -1.15 -12.24 8.54
C ASP A 367 -2.35 -12.67 9.37
N VAL A 368 -2.87 -13.89 9.16
CA VAL A 368 -3.93 -14.47 9.97
C VAL A 368 -3.38 -14.86 11.33
N ARG A 369 -2.21 -15.53 11.36
CA ARG A 369 -1.51 -15.89 12.60
C ARG A 369 -1.15 -14.66 13.43
N LYS A 370 -0.64 -13.60 12.79
CA LYS A 370 -0.36 -12.29 13.44
C LYS A 370 -1.63 -11.69 14.04
N ALA A 371 -2.73 -11.67 13.29
CA ALA A 371 -4.00 -11.17 13.80
C ALA A 371 -4.51 -11.99 15.01
N ALA A 372 -4.36 -13.32 14.96
CA ALA A 372 -4.73 -14.20 16.06
C ALA A 372 -3.91 -13.95 17.33
N VAL A 373 -2.58 -13.80 17.20
CA VAL A 373 -1.70 -13.45 18.34
C VAL A 373 -2.10 -12.10 18.95
N LEU A 374 -2.31 -11.08 18.12
CA LEU A 374 -2.72 -9.75 18.60
C LEU A 374 -4.09 -9.79 19.31
N ALA A 375 -5.02 -10.58 18.79
CA ALA A 375 -6.34 -10.77 19.40
C ALA A 375 -6.26 -11.49 20.74
N LEU A 376 -5.52 -12.60 20.83
CA LEU A 376 -5.30 -13.35 22.07
C LEU A 376 -4.62 -12.49 23.16
N GLY A 377 -3.72 -11.60 22.75
CA GLY A 377 -3.06 -10.64 23.66
C GLY A 377 -4.00 -9.65 24.36
N ARG A 378 -5.28 -9.58 23.96
CA ARG A 378 -6.31 -8.79 24.65
C ARG A 378 -6.75 -9.40 25.98
N TRP A 379 -6.45 -10.67 26.23
CA TRP A 379 -6.81 -11.38 27.47
C TRP A 379 -5.58 -11.91 28.21
N PRO A 380 -4.71 -11.02 28.73
CA PRO A 380 -3.48 -11.42 29.43
C PRO A 380 -3.72 -12.29 30.67
N GLY A 381 -4.91 -12.24 31.29
CA GLY A 381 -5.27 -13.07 32.44
C GLY A 381 -5.91 -14.43 32.10
N ASP A 382 -6.24 -14.67 30.83
CA ASP A 382 -6.88 -15.92 30.40
C ASP A 382 -5.83 -17.02 30.19
N ARG A 383 -5.95 -18.12 30.94
CA ARG A 383 -4.95 -19.20 30.89
C ARG A 383 -4.90 -19.90 29.54
N ALA A 384 -6.02 -20.04 28.84
CA ALA A 384 -6.05 -20.65 27.52
C ALA A 384 -5.41 -19.72 26.49
N ALA A 385 -5.63 -18.41 26.59
CA ALA A 385 -4.96 -17.42 25.75
C ALA A 385 -3.44 -17.42 25.98
N VAL A 386 -2.99 -17.43 27.24
CA VAL A 386 -1.56 -17.55 27.59
C VAL A 386 -0.94 -18.83 27.04
N GLY A 387 -1.64 -19.97 27.13
CA GLY A 387 -1.17 -21.23 26.56
C GLY A 387 -1.02 -21.18 25.03
N ALA A 388 -1.99 -20.59 24.35
CA ALA A 388 -1.95 -20.39 22.89
C ALA A 388 -0.80 -19.45 22.48
N LEU A 389 -0.62 -18.32 23.19
CA LEU A 389 0.48 -17.38 22.97
C LEU A 389 1.86 -18.01 23.22
N THR A 390 1.97 -18.88 24.21
CA THR A 390 3.21 -19.63 24.48
C THR A 390 3.59 -20.53 23.31
N THR A 391 2.59 -21.18 22.69
CA THR A 391 2.81 -21.99 21.47
C THR A 391 3.27 -21.10 20.30
N ALA A 392 2.72 -19.90 20.17
CA ALA A 392 3.11 -18.95 19.13
C ALA A 392 4.57 -18.43 19.24
N LEU A 393 5.27 -18.69 20.36
CA LEU A 393 6.70 -18.42 20.48
C LEU A 393 7.56 -19.29 19.56
N GLU A 394 7.01 -20.41 19.10
CA GLU A 394 7.67 -21.36 18.19
C GLU A 394 7.28 -21.14 16.73
N ASP A 395 6.49 -20.10 16.41
CA ASP A 395 6.07 -19.80 15.03
C ASP A 395 7.27 -19.57 14.12
N THR A 396 7.16 -20.01 12.86
CA THR A 396 8.16 -19.77 11.81
C THR A 396 8.43 -18.29 11.53
N ASP A 397 7.42 -17.42 11.67
CA ASP A 397 7.50 -15.99 11.39
C ASP A 397 8.00 -15.18 12.60
N ALA A 398 8.96 -14.30 12.35
CA ALA A 398 9.62 -13.54 13.41
C ALA A 398 8.71 -12.52 14.10
N ASP A 399 7.76 -11.91 13.38
CA ASP A 399 6.85 -10.93 13.96
C ASP A 399 5.78 -11.62 14.81
N VAL A 400 5.29 -12.79 14.38
CA VAL A 400 4.38 -13.62 15.20
C VAL A 400 5.03 -13.93 16.55
N ARG A 401 6.29 -14.41 16.55
CA ARG A 401 7.05 -14.64 17.78
C ARG A 401 7.25 -13.36 18.60
N ALA A 402 7.47 -12.22 17.95
CA ALA A 402 7.66 -10.94 18.62
C ALA A 402 6.39 -10.46 19.34
N TYR A 403 5.24 -10.50 18.66
CA TYR A 403 3.95 -10.15 19.25
C TYR A 403 3.56 -11.11 20.37
N ALA A 404 3.85 -12.40 20.24
CA ALA A 404 3.59 -13.39 21.30
C ALA A 404 4.40 -13.07 22.58
N ARG A 405 5.69 -12.76 22.44
CA ARG A 405 6.53 -12.33 23.58
C ARG A 405 6.00 -11.07 24.24
N GLN A 406 5.57 -10.08 23.45
CA GLN A 406 5.03 -8.84 23.97
C GLN A 406 3.71 -9.07 24.74
N ALA A 407 2.82 -9.91 24.21
CA ALA A 407 1.56 -10.24 24.86
C ALA A 407 1.76 -11.02 26.18
N LEU A 408 2.70 -11.98 26.21
CA LEU A 408 3.03 -12.73 27.42
C LEU A 408 3.70 -11.86 28.49
N ALA A 409 4.58 -10.93 28.11
CA ALA A 409 5.16 -9.98 29.07
C ALA A 409 4.08 -9.10 29.72
N ALA A 410 3.03 -8.74 28.98
CA ALA A 410 1.90 -8.02 29.55
C ALA A 410 1.08 -8.88 30.55
N ALA A 411 1.00 -10.20 30.33
CA ALA A 411 0.36 -11.15 31.24
C ALA A 411 1.08 -11.30 32.59
N ASP A 412 2.41 -11.34 32.58
CA ASP A 412 3.22 -11.43 33.81
C ASP A 412 3.06 -10.20 34.74
N HIS A 413 2.60 -9.07 34.18
CA HIS A 413 2.38 -7.83 34.93
C HIS A 413 0.93 -7.64 35.41
N VAL A 414 0.01 -8.57 35.15
CA VAL A 414 -1.36 -8.52 35.68
C VAL A 414 -1.35 -9.09 37.11
N PRO A 415 -1.65 -8.29 38.16
CA PRO A 415 -1.75 -8.81 39.51
C PRO A 415 -2.87 -9.85 39.58
N VAL A 416 -2.58 -11.03 40.11
CA VAL A 416 -3.61 -12.03 40.42
C VAL A 416 -4.52 -11.44 41.51
N PRO A 417 -5.85 -11.37 41.30
CA PRO A 417 -6.78 -10.79 42.27
C PRO A 417 -6.88 -11.57 43.58
#